data_AF-A0A7J8WVG2-F1
#
_entry.id   AF-A0A7J8WVG2-F1
#
_cell.length_a   1.000
_cell.length_b   1.000
_cell.length_c   1.000
_cell.angle_alpha   90.00
_cell.angle_beta   90.00
_cell.angle_gamma   90.00
#
_symmetry.space_group_name_H-M   'P 1'
#
loop_
_entity.id
_entity.type
_entity.pdbx_description
1 polymer ?
#
loop_
_entity_poly.entity_id
_entity_poly.type
_entity_poly.pdbx_seq_one_letter_code
_entity_poly.pdbx_strand_id
1 'polypeptide(L)'
;MAVCPVYTTQSLNSTCSISTPSKTHFSSHHNHLVFYRTSKRTSKRGGSSSCVITCSAGDSQTVVIGLAADSGCGKSTFMRRLTSVFGGAAEPPKGGNPDSNTLISDMTTVICLDDYHSLDRTGRKEKGVTALDPRANDFDLMYEQVKALKSGIAVDKPIYNHVSGLLDPPELIKPPKILVIEGLHPMFDERVRDLLDFSIYLDISNEVKFAWKIQVTNFLTNIAEGHG
;
A
#
# COMPACT_ATOMS: atom_id res chain seq x y z
N MET A 1 -36.87 -18.77 22.96
CA MET A 1 -36.50 -18.41 24.35
C MET A 1 -35.01 -18.67 24.50
N ALA A 2 -34.18 -17.63 24.36
CA ALA A 2 -32.78 -17.66 24.73
C ALA A 2 -32.46 -16.31 25.36
N VAL A 3 -32.06 -16.35 26.62
CA VAL A 3 -31.99 -15.23 27.56
C VAL A 3 -30.53 -14.81 27.67
N CYS A 4 -30.25 -13.52 27.47
CA CYS A 4 -28.96 -12.89 27.76
C CYS A 4 -28.65 -12.94 29.26
N PRO A 5 -27.44 -13.33 29.67
CA PRO A 5 -26.92 -12.93 30.97
C PRO A 5 -26.07 -11.66 30.82
N VAL A 6 -26.52 -10.60 31.50
CA VAL A 6 -25.74 -9.39 31.79
C VAL A 6 -24.87 -9.70 33.00
N TYR A 7 -23.55 -9.50 32.89
CA TYR A 7 -22.66 -9.54 34.06
C TYR A 7 -22.10 -8.14 34.36
N THR A 8 -22.41 -7.70 35.58
CA THR A 8 -21.94 -6.47 36.22
C THR A 8 -20.43 -6.54 36.47
N THR A 9 -19.69 -5.47 36.15
CA THR A 9 -18.27 -5.34 36.45
C THR A 9 -18.06 -4.97 37.92
N GLN A 10 -17.36 -5.83 38.66
CA GLN A 10 -16.86 -5.49 40.00
C GLN A 10 -15.47 -4.85 39.86
N SER A 11 -15.31 -3.68 40.48
CA SER A 11 -14.05 -2.98 40.66
C SER A 11 -13.08 -3.84 41.49
N LEU A 12 -11.95 -4.23 40.90
CA LEU A 12 -10.86 -4.88 41.60
C LEU A 12 -9.67 -3.92 41.68
N ASN A 13 -9.52 -3.28 42.84
CA ASN A 13 -8.26 -2.74 43.31
C ASN A 13 -7.29 -3.92 43.49
N SER A 14 -6.25 -4.00 42.66
CA SER A 14 -5.19 -4.99 42.83
C SER A 14 -3.82 -4.33 42.73
N THR A 15 -3.09 -4.36 43.85
CA THR A 15 -1.69 -3.98 43.98
C THR A 15 -0.82 -5.04 43.30
N CYS A 16 -0.48 -4.84 42.03
CA CYS A 16 0.44 -5.73 41.33
C CYS A 16 1.91 -5.44 41.69
N SER A 17 2.55 -6.40 42.36
CA SER A 17 4.01 -6.53 42.45
C SER A 17 4.56 -7.13 41.16
N ILE A 18 5.48 -6.42 40.49
CA ILE A 18 6.11 -6.87 39.24
C ILE A 18 7.31 -7.76 39.54
N SER A 19 7.23 -9.03 39.18
CA SER A 19 8.38 -9.92 39.01
C SER A 19 9.01 -9.73 37.62
N THR A 20 10.32 -9.52 37.56
CA THR A 20 11.11 -9.46 36.32
C THR A 20 11.15 -10.81 35.59
N PRO A 21 10.84 -10.91 34.28
CA PRO A 21 11.03 -12.15 33.55
C PRO A 21 12.41 -12.22 32.86
N SER A 22 13.04 -13.40 32.99
CA SER A 22 14.22 -13.84 32.26
C SER A 22 13.90 -14.13 30.78
N LYS A 23 14.86 -13.80 29.89
CA LYS A 23 14.81 -14.02 28.44
C LYS A 23 14.41 -15.46 28.08
N THR A 24 13.33 -15.63 27.32
CA THR A 24 13.12 -16.76 26.42
C THR A 24 12.44 -16.29 25.14
N HIS A 25 12.82 -16.94 24.04
CA HIS A 25 12.59 -16.58 22.65
C HIS A 25 11.35 -17.31 22.15
N PHE A 26 10.23 -16.63 21.93
CA PHE A 26 9.10 -17.15 21.15
C PHE A 26 8.34 -16.00 20.49
N SER A 27 8.18 -16.11 19.16
CA SER A 27 7.38 -15.21 18.34
C SER A 27 5.91 -15.35 18.72
N SER A 28 5.33 -14.27 19.26
CA SER A 28 3.89 -14.07 19.34
C SER A 28 3.64 -12.61 19.04
N HIS A 29 2.96 -12.33 17.92
CA HIS A 29 2.44 -11.00 17.60
C HIS A 29 1.31 -10.67 18.57
N HIS A 30 1.69 -10.26 19.78
CA HIS A 30 0.82 -9.57 20.71
C HIS A 30 1.19 -8.11 20.68
N ASN A 31 0.18 -7.26 20.45
CA ASN A 31 0.28 -5.81 20.52
C ASN A 31 0.81 -5.42 21.90
N HIS A 32 2.12 -5.20 22.00
CA HIS A 32 2.75 -4.81 23.25
C HIS A 32 2.43 -3.34 23.50
N LEU A 33 1.51 -3.08 24.43
CA LEU A 33 1.37 -1.77 25.04
C LEU A 33 2.64 -1.51 25.87
N VAL A 34 3.50 -0.59 25.41
CA VAL A 34 4.73 -0.24 26.12
C VAL A 34 4.42 0.90 27.09
N PHE A 35 4.32 0.58 28.38
CA PHE A 35 4.31 1.59 29.43
C PHE A 35 5.74 1.94 29.83
N TYR A 36 6.21 3.15 29.53
CA TYR A 36 7.47 3.64 30.05
C TYR A 36 7.23 4.69 31.14
N ARG A 37 7.98 4.59 32.24
CA ARG A 37 7.94 5.53 33.36
C ARG A 37 9.09 6.52 33.22
N THR A 38 8.85 7.71 32.68
CA THR A 38 9.83 8.80 32.78
C THR A 38 9.69 9.49 34.14
N SER A 39 10.59 9.17 35.06
CA SER A 39 10.73 9.92 36.31
C SER A 39 11.68 11.10 36.10
N LYS A 40 11.16 12.31 35.89
CA LYS A 40 11.98 13.52 36.08
C LYS A 40 12.19 13.72 37.58
N ARG A 41 13.40 13.42 38.06
CA ARG A 41 13.84 13.77 39.42
C ARG A 41 14.04 15.28 39.50
N THR A 42 13.04 16.02 39.96
CA THR A 42 13.25 17.36 40.52
C THR A 42 13.34 17.22 42.03
N SER A 43 14.52 17.50 42.59
CA SER A 43 14.73 17.57 44.03
C SER A 43 14.01 18.80 44.59
N LYS A 44 12.79 18.62 45.10
CA LYS A 44 12.21 19.52 46.11
C LYS A 44 11.20 18.75 46.95
N ARG A 45 11.40 18.83 48.28
CA ARG A 45 10.53 18.24 49.30
C ARG A 45 9.13 18.84 49.19
N GLY A 46 8.11 17.98 49.11
CA GLY A 46 6.69 18.35 49.18
C GLY A 46 6.10 18.70 47.82
N GLY A 47 5.54 17.72 47.11
CA GLY A 47 4.76 17.96 45.90
C GLY A 47 4.21 16.65 45.34
N SER A 48 2.90 16.61 45.09
CA SER A 48 2.19 15.48 44.46
C SER A 48 2.92 15.04 43.19
N SER A 49 3.33 13.77 43.14
CA SER A 49 3.94 13.19 41.94
C SER A 49 2.88 13.09 40.85
N SER A 50 2.90 13.98 39.85
CA SER A 50 2.05 13.84 38.67
C SER A 50 2.53 12.63 37.86
N CYS A 51 1.73 11.56 37.89
CA CYS A 51 1.90 10.42 37.00
C CYS A 51 1.28 10.77 35.66
N VAL A 52 2.09 10.93 34.61
CA VAL A 52 1.59 11.01 33.24
C VAL A 52 1.76 9.62 32.65
N ILE A 53 0.63 8.91 32.49
CA ILE A 53 0.57 7.68 31.70
C ILE A 53 0.28 8.12 30.26
N THR A 54 1.28 8.01 29.40
CA THR A 54 1.10 8.25 27.96
C THR A 54 0.90 6.90 27.29
N CYS A 55 -0.27 6.70 26.68
CA CYS A 55 -0.55 5.55 25.82
C CYS A 55 -0.32 5.97 24.37
N SER A 56 0.68 5.42 23.68
CA SER A 56 0.71 5.45 22.21
C SER A 56 0.05 4.16 21.72
N ALA A 57 -1.12 4.25 21.10
CA ALA A 57 -1.55 3.21 20.18
C ALA A 57 -0.49 3.18 19.07
N GLY A 58 0.08 2.01 18.78
CA GLY A 58 1.05 1.88 17.69
C GLY A 58 0.49 2.49 16.42
N ASP A 59 1.35 3.19 15.67
CA ASP A 59 1.00 3.86 14.42
C ASP A 59 0.11 2.96 13.57
N SER A 60 -0.96 3.53 13.01
CA SER A 60 -1.92 2.83 12.16
C SER A 60 -1.17 1.98 11.12
N GLN A 61 -1.16 0.66 11.30
CA GLN A 61 -0.49 -0.26 10.38
C GLN A 61 -1.09 -0.09 8.99
N THR A 62 -0.25 0.12 7.98
CA THR A 62 -0.68 0.25 6.59
C THR A 62 -1.35 -1.04 6.13
N VAL A 63 -2.56 -0.94 5.60
CA VAL A 63 -3.28 -2.04 4.94
C VAL A 63 -2.86 -2.07 3.47
N VAL A 64 -2.49 -3.24 2.95
CA VAL A 64 -2.04 -3.41 1.56
C VAL A 64 -3.08 -4.19 0.76
N ILE A 65 -3.54 -3.60 -0.34
CA ILE A 65 -4.51 -4.20 -1.28
C ILE A 65 -3.84 -4.41 -2.63
N GLY A 66 -3.91 -5.63 -3.18
CA GLY A 66 -3.47 -5.92 -4.55
C GLY A 66 -4.63 -5.86 -5.54
N LEU A 67 -4.46 -5.16 -6.67
CA LEU A 67 -5.37 -5.23 -7.83
C LEU A 67 -4.62 -5.74 -9.07
N ALA A 68 -4.86 -6.99 -9.44
CA ALA A 68 -4.43 -7.52 -10.74
C ALA A 68 -5.45 -7.21 -11.82
N ALA A 69 -5.01 -6.57 -12.91
CA ALA A 69 -5.82 -6.40 -14.11
C ALA A 69 -4.98 -6.04 -15.33
N ASP A 70 -5.41 -6.49 -16.51
CA ASP A 70 -4.77 -6.18 -17.79
C ASP A 70 -4.84 -4.68 -18.15
N SER A 71 -3.89 -4.21 -18.96
CA SER A 71 -3.92 -2.83 -19.48
C SER A 71 -5.18 -2.60 -20.32
N GLY A 72 -5.76 -1.40 -20.22
CA GLY A 72 -7.01 -1.04 -20.92
C GLY A 72 -8.28 -1.71 -20.41
N CYS A 73 -8.22 -2.52 -19.35
CA CYS A 73 -9.37 -3.23 -18.79
C CYS A 73 -10.17 -2.43 -17.75
N GLY A 74 -10.05 -1.09 -17.72
CA GLY A 74 -10.81 -0.24 -16.80
C GLY A 74 -10.24 -0.12 -15.38
N LYS A 75 -8.97 -0.50 -15.16
CA LYS A 75 -8.24 -0.30 -13.90
C LYS A 75 -8.44 1.07 -13.28
N SER A 76 -8.15 2.12 -14.03
CA SER A 76 -8.28 3.50 -13.54
C SER A 76 -9.72 3.84 -13.14
N THR A 77 -10.72 3.29 -13.84
CA THR A 77 -12.14 3.46 -13.48
C THR A 77 -12.47 2.74 -12.18
N PHE A 78 -11.99 1.51 -12.01
CA PHE A 78 -12.15 0.76 -10.78
C PHE A 78 -11.46 1.45 -9.60
N MET A 79 -10.21 1.90 -9.80
CA MET A 79 -9.43 2.63 -8.81
C MET A 79 -10.12 3.91 -8.37
N ARG A 80 -10.64 4.73 -9.31
CA ARG A 80 -11.41 5.94 -8.96
C ARG A 80 -12.62 5.65 -8.08
N ARG A 81 -13.34 4.55 -8.33
CA ARG A 81 -14.47 4.14 -7.50
C ARG A 81 -14.00 3.69 -6.11
N LEU A 82 -12.92 2.90 -6.06
CA LEU A 82 -12.33 2.41 -4.83
C LEU A 82 -11.82 3.55 -3.94
N THR A 83 -11.09 4.52 -4.50
CA THR A 83 -10.61 5.70 -3.76
C THR A 83 -11.76 6.60 -3.31
N SER A 84 -12.80 6.74 -4.13
CA SER A 84 -14.01 7.50 -3.74
C SER A 84 -14.73 6.90 -2.53
N VAL A 85 -14.66 5.57 -2.33
CA VAL A 85 -15.22 4.91 -1.15
C VAL A 85 -14.35 5.14 0.09
N PHE A 86 -13.02 5.15 -0.07
CA PHE A 86 -12.07 5.35 1.03
C PHE A 86 -11.84 6.80 1.43
N GLY A 87 -12.39 7.75 0.68
CA GLY A 87 -12.39 9.18 1.00
C GLY A 87 -11.34 9.94 0.20
N GLY A 88 -11.84 10.92 -0.57
CA GLY A 88 -11.03 11.89 -1.32
C GLY A 88 -10.92 11.61 -2.83
N ALA A 89 -10.56 12.66 -3.56
CA ALA A 89 -10.06 12.51 -4.92
C ALA A 89 -8.60 12.08 -4.84
N ALA A 90 -8.21 11.10 -5.67
CA ALA A 90 -6.82 10.69 -5.77
C ALA A 90 -6.15 11.54 -6.86
N GLU A 91 -5.09 12.27 -6.50
CA GLU A 91 -4.36 13.18 -7.38
C GLU A 91 -2.90 12.74 -7.51
N PRO A 92 -2.23 13.05 -8.65
CA PRO A 92 -0.79 12.87 -8.77
C PRO A 92 -0.01 13.66 -7.71
N PRO A 93 1.24 13.27 -7.38
CA PRO A 93 2.07 13.96 -6.41
C PRO A 93 2.33 15.42 -6.83
N LYS A 94 1.99 16.37 -5.95
CA LYS A 94 2.15 17.81 -6.23
C LYS A 94 3.64 18.17 -6.32
N GLY A 95 4.03 18.78 -7.44
CA GLY A 95 5.41 19.22 -7.68
C GLY A 95 6.39 18.07 -7.99
N GLY A 96 5.89 16.86 -8.25
CA GLY A 96 6.69 15.72 -8.69
C GLY A 96 6.82 15.63 -10.21
N ASN A 97 7.29 14.49 -10.69
CA ASN A 97 7.33 14.17 -12.12
C ASN A 97 5.90 14.20 -12.70
N PRO A 98 5.61 14.96 -13.77
CA PRO A 98 4.27 15.00 -14.38
C PRO A 98 3.80 13.65 -14.93
N ASP A 99 4.72 12.74 -15.22
CA ASP A 99 4.45 11.40 -15.73
C ASP A 99 4.46 10.33 -14.61
N SER A 100 4.41 10.74 -13.34
CA SER A 100 4.25 9.82 -12.20
C SER A 100 2.94 9.04 -12.30
N ASN A 101 3.02 7.74 -12.05
CA ASN A 101 1.86 6.84 -12.03
C ASN A 101 1.20 6.74 -10.65
N THR A 102 1.78 7.40 -9.65
CA THR A 102 1.27 7.36 -8.28
C THR A 102 0.02 8.25 -8.16
N LEU A 103 -1.00 7.76 -7.46
CA LEU A 103 -2.14 8.57 -7.04
C LEU A 103 -2.21 8.63 -5.53
N ILE A 104 -2.33 9.83 -4.99
CA ILE A 104 -2.35 10.09 -3.55
C ILE A 104 -3.68 10.74 -3.18
N SER A 105 -4.29 10.21 -2.12
CA SER A 105 -5.46 10.78 -1.45
C SER A 105 -5.20 10.84 0.05
N ASP A 106 -6.17 11.37 0.82
CA ASP A 106 -6.02 11.57 2.26
C ASP A 106 -5.75 10.27 3.03
N MET A 107 -6.30 9.16 2.55
CA MET A 107 -6.17 7.84 3.17
C MET A 107 -5.42 6.81 2.33
N THR A 108 -5.43 6.99 1.01
CA THR A 108 -5.01 5.95 0.05
C THR A 108 -3.86 6.44 -0.81
N THR A 109 -2.85 5.59 -1.00
CA THR A 109 -1.87 5.76 -2.07
C THR A 109 -1.97 4.57 -3.01
N VAL A 110 -2.08 4.84 -4.31
CA VAL A 110 -2.09 3.85 -5.37
C VAL A 110 -0.75 3.87 -6.08
N ILE A 111 -0.10 2.72 -6.18
CA ILE A 111 1.15 2.51 -6.91
C ILE A 111 0.89 1.63 -8.12
N CYS A 112 1.31 2.08 -9.31
CA CYS A 112 1.33 1.26 -10.51
C CYS A 112 2.57 0.35 -10.49
N LEU A 113 2.37 -0.96 -10.70
CA LEU A 113 3.46 -1.93 -10.67
C LEU A 113 4.37 -1.88 -11.89
N ASP A 114 3.98 -1.18 -12.96
CA ASP A 114 4.85 -0.92 -14.11
C ASP A 114 6.09 -0.09 -13.69
N ASP A 115 6.00 0.66 -12.58
CA ASP A 115 7.15 1.37 -11.99
C ASP A 115 8.28 0.43 -11.57
N TYR A 116 7.98 -0.83 -11.27
CA TYR A 116 8.96 -1.87 -10.93
C TYR A 116 9.41 -2.67 -12.15
N HIS A 117 9.28 -2.15 -13.37
CA HIS A 117 9.93 -2.76 -14.53
C HIS A 117 11.46 -2.76 -14.37
N SER A 118 12.06 -3.93 -14.56
CA SER A 118 13.53 -4.07 -14.61
C SER A 118 14.10 -3.71 -15.98
N LEU A 119 13.23 -3.59 -16.99
CA LEU A 119 13.58 -3.27 -18.37
C LEU A 119 12.64 -2.20 -18.93
N ASP A 120 13.23 -1.15 -19.47
CA ASP A 120 12.50 -0.14 -20.21
C ASP A 120 11.92 -0.68 -21.54
N ARG A 121 11.20 0.16 -22.28
CA ARG A 121 10.56 -0.25 -23.54
C ARG A 121 11.56 -0.75 -24.58
N THR A 122 12.77 -0.19 -24.63
CA THR A 122 13.81 -0.55 -25.59
C THR A 122 14.50 -1.85 -25.16
N GLY A 123 14.89 -1.95 -23.89
CA GLY A 123 15.51 -3.15 -23.32
C GLY A 123 14.62 -4.39 -23.42
N ARG A 124 13.29 -4.23 -23.29
CA ARG A 124 12.34 -5.33 -23.55
C ARG A 124 12.35 -5.79 -25.01
N LYS A 125 12.40 -4.85 -25.97
CA LYS A 125 12.50 -5.18 -27.40
C LYS A 125 13.79 -5.91 -27.73
N GLU A 126 14.92 -5.43 -27.21
CA GLU A 126 16.24 -6.04 -27.44
C GLU A 126 16.32 -7.47 -26.89
N LYS A 127 15.71 -7.73 -25.73
CA LYS A 127 15.66 -9.06 -25.12
C LYS A 127 14.53 -9.95 -25.66
N GLY A 128 13.67 -9.44 -26.53
CA GLY A 128 12.53 -10.18 -27.09
C GLY A 128 11.50 -10.59 -26.03
N VAL A 129 11.32 -9.79 -24.98
CA VAL A 129 10.36 -10.05 -23.90
C VAL A 129 9.27 -8.99 -23.85
N THR A 130 8.10 -9.34 -23.30
CA THR A 130 7.00 -8.38 -23.10
C THR A 130 6.96 -7.89 -21.66
N ALA A 131 6.14 -6.87 -21.36
CA ALA A 131 5.92 -6.44 -19.98
C ALA A 131 5.26 -7.52 -19.11
N LEU A 132 4.57 -8.48 -19.72
CA LEU A 132 3.93 -9.61 -19.04
C LEU A 132 4.95 -10.64 -18.54
N ASP A 133 6.14 -10.66 -19.15
CA ASP A 133 7.19 -11.61 -18.79
C ASP A 133 7.76 -11.22 -17.41
N PRO A 134 7.82 -12.18 -16.45
CA PRO A 134 8.42 -11.92 -15.14
C PRO A 134 9.85 -11.37 -15.21
N ARG A 135 10.62 -11.71 -16.25
CA ARG A 135 12.00 -11.22 -16.45
C ARG A 135 12.08 -9.72 -16.70
N ALA A 136 10.97 -9.07 -17.05
CA ALA A 136 10.88 -7.62 -17.26
C ALA A 136 10.47 -6.85 -16.00
N ASN A 137 10.35 -7.53 -14.85
CA ASN A 137 9.91 -6.94 -13.58
C ASN A 137 10.94 -7.23 -12.48
N ASP A 138 11.16 -6.27 -11.59
CA ASP A 138 12.01 -6.38 -10.42
C ASP A 138 11.16 -6.71 -9.18
N PHE A 139 10.94 -8.00 -8.95
CA PHE A 139 10.16 -8.49 -7.81
C PHE A 139 10.90 -8.33 -6.48
N ASP A 140 12.23 -8.26 -6.49
CA ASP A 140 13.01 -8.05 -5.28
C ASP A 140 12.80 -6.62 -4.77
N LEU A 141 12.96 -5.63 -5.64
CA LEU A 141 12.68 -4.23 -5.30
C LEU A 141 11.21 -4.02 -4.91
N MET A 142 10.27 -4.64 -5.64
CA MET A 142 8.85 -4.58 -5.32
C MET A 142 8.56 -5.11 -3.92
N TYR A 143 9.07 -6.30 -3.57
CA TYR A 143 8.89 -6.89 -2.25
C TYR A 143 9.49 -6.02 -1.15
N GLU A 144 10.73 -5.54 -1.33
CA GLU A 144 11.41 -4.70 -0.35
C GLU A 144 10.62 -3.41 -0.06
N GLN A 145 10.17 -2.73 -1.11
CA GLN A 145 9.47 -1.46 -0.95
C GLN A 145 8.05 -1.62 -0.42
N VAL A 146 7.29 -2.63 -0.88
CA VAL A 146 5.95 -2.91 -0.33
C VAL A 146 6.05 -3.29 1.14
N LYS A 147 7.05 -4.09 1.53
CA LYS A 147 7.30 -4.46 2.92
C LYS A 147 7.67 -3.25 3.79
N ALA A 148 8.53 -2.37 3.28
CA ALA A 148 8.94 -1.15 3.96
C ALA A 148 7.71 -0.25 4.21
N LEU A 149 6.91 0.00 3.17
CA LEU A 149 5.68 0.79 3.28
C LEU A 149 4.69 0.17 4.27
N LYS A 150 4.46 -1.16 4.21
CA LYS A 150 3.60 -1.87 5.17
C LYS A 150 4.08 -1.71 6.62
N SER A 151 5.39 -1.57 6.80
CA SER A 151 6.05 -1.41 8.10
C SER A 151 6.22 0.05 8.52
N GLY A 152 5.61 1.01 7.81
CA GLY A 152 5.68 2.42 8.15
C GLY A 152 6.98 3.13 7.74
N ILE A 153 7.73 2.57 6.79
CA ILE A 153 8.99 3.14 6.28
C ILE A 153 8.77 3.69 4.86
N ALA A 154 9.17 4.95 4.63
CA ALA A 154 9.11 5.58 3.31
C ALA A 154 10.15 5.00 2.35
N VAL A 155 9.86 5.06 1.04
CA VAL A 155 10.71 4.48 -0.01
C VAL A 155 10.91 5.45 -1.17
N ASP A 156 12.07 5.37 -1.82
CA ASP A 156 12.32 6.03 -3.10
C ASP A 156 11.93 5.06 -4.22
N LYS A 157 10.69 5.20 -4.71
CA LYS A 157 10.12 4.32 -5.73
C LYS A 157 10.50 4.84 -7.13
N PRO A 158 11.01 3.99 -8.04
CA PRO A 158 11.22 4.39 -9.44
C PRO A 158 9.92 4.86 -10.11
N ILE A 159 10.04 5.51 -11.26
CA ILE A 159 8.91 5.92 -12.09
C ILE A 159 9.10 5.31 -13.48
N TYR A 160 8.14 4.53 -13.95
CA TYR A 160 8.12 4.11 -15.34
C TYR A 160 7.29 5.10 -16.15
N ASN A 161 7.97 5.90 -16.97
CA ASN A 161 7.31 6.93 -17.76
C ASN A 161 6.66 6.29 -19.00
N HIS A 162 5.32 6.25 -19.04
CA HIS A 162 4.59 5.65 -20.16
C HIS A 162 4.72 6.42 -21.48
N VAL A 163 5.05 7.72 -21.43
CA VAL A 163 5.23 8.57 -22.62
C VAL A 163 6.57 8.22 -23.28
N SER A 164 7.67 8.39 -22.55
CA SER A 164 9.03 8.11 -23.06
C SER A 164 9.30 6.61 -23.19
N GLY A 165 8.69 5.79 -22.33
CA GLY A 165 8.96 4.37 -22.20
C GLY A 165 10.25 4.06 -21.43
N LEU A 166 10.76 5.01 -20.65
CA LEU A 166 12.01 4.92 -19.86
C LEU A 166 11.73 4.83 -18.35
N LEU A 167 12.75 4.45 -17.60
CA LEU A 167 12.77 4.52 -16.14
C LEU A 167 13.33 5.89 -15.71
N ASP A 168 12.48 6.71 -15.12
CA ASP A 168 12.80 8.04 -14.62
C ASP A 168 13.35 7.98 -13.18
N PRO A 169 13.99 9.06 -12.69
CA PRO A 169 14.44 9.16 -11.30
C PRO A 169 13.31 8.88 -10.29
N PRO A 170 13.63 8.30 -9.13
CA PRO A 170 12.62 7.88 -8.17
C PRO A 170 11.92 9.05 -7.48
N GLU A 171 10.72 8.77 -6.96
CA GLU A 171 9.94 9.66 -6.11
C GLU A 171 9.78 9.07 -4.70
N LEU A 172 9.74 9.97 -3.71
CA LEU A 172 9.54 9.59 -2.31
C LEU A 172 8.07 9.23 -2.06
N ILE A 173 7.82 7.98 -1.68
CA ILE A 173 6.51 7.50 -1.26
C ILE A 173 6.49 7.34 0.26
N LYS A 174 5.55 8.04 0.90
CA LYS A 174 5.29 7.92 2.34
C LYS A 174 4.27 6.79 2.60
N PRO A 175 4.37 6.07 3.74
CA PRO A 175 3.40 5.05 4.11
C PRO A 175 1.98 5.63 4.23
N PRO A 176 1.00 5.12 3.47
CA PRO A 176 -0.40 5.52 3.61
C PRO A 176 -1.11 4.69 4.68
N LYS A 177 -2.37 5.03 4.99
CA LYS A 177 -3.24 4.11 5.75
C LYS A 177 -3.63 2.91 4.91
N ILE A 178 -3.94 3.15 3.63
CA ILE A 178 -4.27 2.12 2.63
C ILE A 178 -3.30 2.26 1.47
N LEU A 179 -2.47 1.23 1.27
CA LEU A 179 -1.63 1.10 0.09
C LEU A 179 -2.34 0.19 -0.91
N VAL A 180 -2.54 0.66 -2.14
CA VAL A 180 -3.03 -0.16 -3.23
C VAL A 180 -1.91 -0.35 -4.24
N ILE A 181 -1.54 -1.60 -4.52
CA ILE A 181 -0.63 -1.93 -5.62
C ILE A 181 -1.45 -2.48 -6.78
N GLU A 182 -1.41 -1.81 -7.93
CA GLU A 182 -2.15 -2.23 -9.11
C GLU A 182 -1.25 -2.54 -10.30
N GLY A 183 -1.61 -3.53 -11.10
CA GLY A 183 -0.88 -3.83 -12.33
C GLY A 183 -1.05 -5.27 -12.78
N LEU A 184 -0.05 -5.75 -13.53
CA LEU A 184 -0.06 -7.09 -14.11
C LEU A 184 0.30 -8.19 -13.11
N HIS A 185 1.19 -7.90 -12.15
CA HIS A 185 1.82 -8.92 -11.28
C HIS A 185 1.66 -8.74 -9.74
N PRO A 186 0.60 -8.12 -9.18
CA PRO A 186 0.54 -7.89 -7.72
C PRO A 186 0.50 -9.17 -6.89
N MET A 187 0.03 -10.29 -7.47
CA MET A 187 -0.03 -11.59 -6.80
C MET A 187 0.93 -12.62 -7.42
N PHE A 188 1.88 -12.21 -8.27
CA PHE A 188 2.78 -13.14 -8.95
C PHE A 188 3.84 -13.71 -8.00
N ASP A 189 4.63 -12.83 -7.36
CA ASP A 189 5.66 -13.22 -6.38
C ASP A 189 5.00 -13.57 -5.03
N GLU A 190 5.37 -14.73 -4.46
CA GLU A 190 4.79 -15.24 -3.21
C GLU A 190 5.07 -14.30 -2.03
N ARG A 191 6.25 -13.70 -1.97
CA ARG A 191 6.65 -12.81 -0.87
C ARG A 191 5.82 -11.53 -0.88
N VAL A 192 5.52 -10.99 -2.07
CA VAL A 192 4.62 -9.84 -2.22
C VAL A 192 3.19 -10.25 -1.87
N ARG A 193 2.75 -11.43 -2.31
CA ARG A 193 1.41 -11.96 -2.04
C ARG A 193 1.13 -12.10 -0.54
N ASP A 194 2.11 -12.55 0.23
CA ASP A 194 2.02 -12.69 1.69
C ASP A 194 1.93 -11.33 2.43
N LEU A 195 2.29 -10.23 1.76
CA LEU A 195 2.12 -8.88 2.30
C LEU A 195 0.73 -8.30 2.02
N LEU A 196 -0.10 -8.93 1.19
CA LEU A 196 -1.43 -8.42 0.86
C LEU A 196 -2.45 -8.79 1.94
N ASP A 197 -3.22 -7.80 2.39
CA ASP A 197 -4.35 -8.02 3.30
C ASP A 197 -5.64 -8.31 2.52
N PHE A 198 -5.71 -7.86 1.26
CA PHE A 198 -6.81 -8.18 0.34
C PHE A 198 -6.30 -8.20 -1.11
N SER A 199 -6.85 -9.11 -1.92
CA SER A 199 -6.48 -9.26 -3.34
C SER A 199 -7.71 -9.23 -4.22
N ILE A 200 -7.62 -8.47 -5.31
CA ILE A 200 -8.67 -8.31 -6.32
C ILE A 200 -8.08 -8.70 -7.66
N TYR A 201 -8.78 -9.55 -8.41
CA TYR A 201 -8.41 -9.91 -9.77
C TYR A 201 -9.57 -9.56 -10.70
N LEU A 202 -9.33 -8.67 -11.66
CA LEU A 202 -10.32 -8.31 -12.67
C LEU A 202 -10.14 -9.21 -13.89
N ASP A 203 -10.88 -10.31 -13.93
CA ASP A 203 -10.92 -11.21 -15.06
C ASP A 203 -11.92 -10.72 -16.11
N ILE A 204 -11.42 -10.35 -17.28
CA ILE A 204 -12.24 -9.93 -18.43
C ILE A 204 -12.06 -10.97 -19.53
N SER A 205 -13.17 -11.43 -20.11
CA SER A 205 -13.12 -12.40 -21.20
C SER A 205 -12.36 -11.85 -22.40
N ASN A 206 -11.69 -12.74 -23.14
CA ASN A 206 -10.87 -12.37 -24.30
C ASN A 206 -11.69 -11.63 -25.37
N GLU A 207 -12.95 -12.00 -25.55
CA GLU A 207 -13.89 -11.37 -26.48
C GLU A 207 -14.14 -9.90 -26.11
N VAL A 208 -14.37 -9.63 -24.82
CA VAL A 208 -14.59 -8.26 -24.32
C VAL A 208 -13.29 -7.46 -24.38
N LYS A 209 -12.15 -8.04 -24.00
CA LYS A 209 -10.83 -7.41 -24.15
C LYS A 209 -10.56 -6.99 -25.59
N PHE A 210 -10.83 -7.89 -26.54
CA PHE A 210 -10.64 -7.62 -27.96
C PHE A 210 -11.58 -6.52 -28.48
N ALA A 211 -12.87 -6.62 -28.15
CA ALA A 211 -13.86 -5.63 -28.54
C ALA A 211 -13.54 -4.24 -28.00
N TRP A 212 -13.18 -4.12 -26.72
CA TRP A 212 -12.79 -2.85 -26.11
C TRP A 212 -11.53 -2.29 -26.74
N LYS A 213 -10.53 -3.12 -27.02
CA LYS A 213 -9.29 -2.65 -27.65
C LYS A 213 -9.56 -2.06 -29.03
N ILE A 214 -10.35 -2.74 -29.88
CA ILE A 214 -10.71 -2.22 -31.20
C ILE A 214 -11.55 -0.94 -31.10
N GLN A 215 -12.60 -0.95 -30.28
CA GLN A 215 -13.51 0.19 -30.18
C GLN A 215 -12.83 1.43 -29.62
N VAL A 216 -12.04 1.29 -28.55
CA VAL A 216 -11.32 2.41 -27.92
C VAL A 216 -10.21 2.91 -28.84
N THR A 217 -9.45 2.01 -29.49
CA THR A 217 -8.41 2.43 -30.45
C THR A 217 -9.03 3.16 -31.64
N ASN A 218 -10.05 2.60 -32.30
CA ASN A 218 -10.70 3.24 -33.44
C ASN A 218 -11.36 4.58 -33.08
N PHE A 219 -11.94 4.69 -31.89
CA PHE A 219 -12.52 5.94 -31.41
C PHE A 219 -11.46 7.03 -31.25
N LEU A 220 -10.29 6.70 -30.69
CA LEU A 220 -9.17 7.63 -30.58
C LEU A 220 -8.59 8.01 -31.95
N THR A 221 -8.54 7.06 -32.90
CA THR A 221 -8.10 7.33 -34.27
C THR A 221 -9.07 8.29 -34.99
N ASN A 222 -10.38 8.06 -34.91
CA ASN A 222 -11.38 8.93 -35.54
C ASN A 222 -11.38 10.36 -34.96
N ILE A 223 -11.15 10.50 -33.65
CA ILE A 223 -10.99 11.83 -33.02
C ILE A 223 -9.70 12.51 -33.51
N ALA A 224 -8.60 11.77 -33.64
CA ALA A 224 -7.33 12.32 -34.12
C ALA A 224 -7.38 12.72 -35.60
N GLU A 225 -8.20 12.03 -36.41
CA GLU A 225 -8.38 12.28 -37.84
C GLU A 225 -9.49 13.30 -38.16
N GLY A 226 -10.18 13.83 -37.14
CA GLY A 226 -11.16 14.91 -37.31
C GLY A 226 -12.45 14.49 -38.02
N HIS A 227 -12.73 13.20 -38.11
CA HIS A 227 -13.98 12.67 -38.66
C HIS A 227 -15.05 12.61 -37.55
N GLY A 228 -15.70 13.75 -37.32
CA GLY A 228 -16.90 13.89 -36.48
C GLY A 228 -18.19 13.81 -37.30
#